data_AF-A0A4P6UKK0-F1
#
_entry.id   AF-A0A4P6UKK0-F1
#
_cell.length_a   1.000
_cell.length_b   1.000
_cell.length_c   1.000
_cell.angle_alpha   90.00
_cell.angle_beta   90.00
_cell.angle_gamma   90.00
#
_symmetry.space_group_name_H-M   'P 1'
#
loop_
_entity.id
_entity.type
_entity.pdbx_description
1 polymer ?
#
loop_
_entity_poly.entity_id
_entity_poly.type
_entity_poly.pdbx_seq_one_letter_code
_entity_poly.pdbx_strand_id
1 'polypeptide(L)'
;MANITSLLKSEITRLARKEIRSEVQSLKKAVAHYRSDIAKLKRELAAQEKKIVRLGKSKPSSVDEASNESPKLRFRAAGFATLRKKLGLSAADMGKILNVSLQTVYHWEKGTTKPRASQLERIAEVRKLGRRGAAERLAEIE
;
A
#
# COMPACT_ATOMS: atom_id res chain seq x y z
N MET A 1 -8.70 -22.36 -72.98
CA MET A 1 -9.71 -21.34 -72.62
C MET A 1 -9.55 -21.01 -71.14
N ALA A 2 -9.42 -19.73 -70.79
CA ALA A 2 -9.21 -19.31 -69.41
C ALA A 2 -10.41 -19.72 -68.55
N ASN A 3 -10.13 -20.39 -67.42
CA ASN A 3 -11.16 -20.98 -66.56
C ASN A 3 -11.70 -19.90 -65.61
N ILE A 4 -12.70 -19.12 -66.05
CA ILE A 4 -13.23 -17.93 -65.33
C ILE A 4 -13.55 -18.23 -63.86
N THR A 5 -14.04 -19.42 -63.56
CA THR A 5 -14.35 -19.86 -62.20
C THR A 5 -13.10 -19.91 -61.30
N SER A 6 -11.93 -20.31 -61.82
CA SER A 6 -10.69 -20.31 -61.04
C SER A 6 -10.19 -18.89 -60.80
N LEU A 7 -10.33 -18.00 -61.78
CA LEU A 7 -9.99 -16.58 -61.66
C LEU A 7 -10.85 -15.89 -60.59
N LEU A 8 -12.17 -16.07 -60.61
CA LEU A 8 -13.09 -15.51 -59.62
C LEU A 8 -12.80 -16.03 -58.21
N LYS A 9 -12.58 -17.35 -58.05
CA LYS A 9 -12.19 -17.92 -56.75
C LYS A 9 -10.89 -17.32 -56.23
N SER A 10 -9.89 -17.14 -57.11
CA SER A 10 -8.62 -16.52 -56.72
C SER A 10 -8.82 -15.08 -56.25
N GLU A 11 -9.67 -14.32 -56.94
CA GLU A 11 -9.95 -12.92 -56.61
C GLU A 11 -10.74 -12.78 -55.31
N ILE A 12 -11.73 -13.64 -55.07
CA ILE A 12 -12.47 -13.72 -53.80
C ILE A 12 -11.49 -14.02 -52.65
N THR A 13 -10.58 -15.00 -52.81
CA THR A 13 -9.61 -15.30 -51.75
C THR A 13 -8.64 -14.16 -51.50
N ARG A 14 -8.26 -13.42 -52.55
CA ARG A 14 -7.36 -12.27 -52.46
C ARG A 14 -8.03 -11.14 -51.68
N LEU A 15 -9.28 -10.80 -52.01
CA LEU A 15 -10.06 -9.78 -51.31
C LEU A 15 -10.35 -10.18 -49.86
N ALA A 16 -10.78 -11.42 -49.62
CA ALA A 16 -11.02 -11.92 -48.25
C ALA A 16 -9.74 -11.83 -47.39
N ARG A 17 -8.58 -12.22 -47.94
CA ARG A 17 -7.28 -12.08 -47.23
C ARG A 17 -6.88 -10.62 -47.00
N LYS A 18 -7.26 -9.71 -47.91
CA LYS A 18 -7.00 -8.28 -47.76
C LYS A 18 -7.83 -7.71 -46.60
N GLU A 19 -9.12 -8.02 -46.54
CA GLU A 19 -9.99 -7.52 -45.47
C GLU A 19 -9.72 -8.15 -44.12
N ILE A 20 -9.44 -9.46 -44.05
CA ILE A 20 -9.02 -10.07 -42.77
C ILE A 20 -7.72 -9.42 -42.26
N ARG A 21 -6.82 -9.02 -43.16
CA ARG A 21 -5.57 -8.37 -42.78
C ARG A 21 -5.80 -6.96 -42.29
N SER A 22 -6.66 -6.16 -42.93
CA SER A 22 -6.97 -4.79 -42.48
C SER A 22 -7.59 -4.81 -41.08
N GLU A 23 -8.56 -5.70 -40.85
CA GLU A 23 -9.23 -5.85 -39.55
C GLU A 23 -8.28 -6.31 -38.43
N VAL A 24 -7.43 -7.30 -38.70
CA VAL A 24 -6.58 -7.92 -37.67
C VAL A 24 -5.27 -7.13 -37.42
N GLN A 25 -4.87 -6.23 -38.32
CA GLN A 25 -3.60 -5.51 -38.20
C GLN A 25 -3.57 -4.59 -36.98
N SER A 26 -4.66 -3.88 -36.68
CA SER A 26 -4.77 -3.02 -35.50
C SER A 26 -4.67 -3.83 -34.20
N LEU A 27 -5.39 -4.96 -34.14
CA LEU A 27 -5.35 -5.90 -33.01
C LEU A 27 -3.95 -6.48 -32.80
N LYS A 28 -3.26 -6.90 -33.86
CA LYS A 28 -1.87 -7.40 -33.77
C LYS A 28 -0.91 -6.35 -33.21
N LYS A 29 -1.05 -5.08 -33.61
CA LYS A 29 -0.26 -3.98 -33.06
C LYS A 29 -0.56 -3.78 -31.57
N ALA A 30 -1.84 -3.74 -31.19
CA ALA A 30 -2.24 -3.61 -29.78
C ALA A 30 -1.69 -4.76 -28.92
N VAL A 31 -1.77 -6.01 -29.38
CA VAL A 31 -1.19 -7.16 -28.67
C VAL A 31 0.33 -7.03 -28.51
N ALA A 32 1.05 -6.56 -29.53
CA ALA A 32 2.49 -6.34 -29.43
C ALA A 32 2.82 -5.28 -28.38
N HIS A 33 2.09 -4.15 -28.35
CA HIS A 33 2.23 -3.12 -27.34
C HIS A 33 1.93 -3.66 -25.93
N TYR A 34 0.78 -4.32 -25.73
CA TYR A 34 0.43 -4.88 -24.43
C TYR A 34 1.45 -5.90 -23.93
N ARG A 35 2.02 -6.74 -24.80
CA ARG A 35 3.10 -7.67 -24.41
C ARG A 35 4.33 -6.92 -23.91
N SER A 36 4.68 -5.80 -24.53
CA SER A 36 5.81 -4.97 -24.09
C SER A 36 5.52 -4.27 -22.75
N ASP A 37 4.30 -3.75 -22.57
CA ASP A 37 3.88 -3.10 -21.33
C ASP A 37 3.82 -4.09 -20.16
N ILE A 38 3.26 -5.28 -20.39
CA ILE A 38 3.25 -6.36 -19.39
C ILE A 38 4.67 -6.73 -18.99
N ALA A 39 5.61 -6.80 -19.94
CA ALA A 39 7.01 -7.08 -19.63
C ALA A 39 7.64 -5.94 -18.80
N LYS A 40 7.35 -4.68 -19.12
CA LYS A 40 7.82 -3.52 -18.36
C LYS A 40 7.27 -3.52 -16.92
N LEU A 41 5.96 -3.69 -16.76
CA LEU A 41 5.30 -3.75 -15.45
C LEU A 41 5.83 -4.89 -14.59
N LYS A 42 6.03 -6.09 -15.17
CA LYS A 42 6.64 -7.21 -14.44
C LYS A 42 8.06 -6.91 -13.96
N ARG A 43 8.88 -6.20 -14.75
CA ARG A 43 10.22 -5.78 -14.33
C ARG A 43 10.17 -4.74 -13.22
N GLU A 44 9.26 -3.78 -13.32
CA GLU A 44 9.06 -2.75 -12.29
C GLU A 44 8.60 -3.36 -10.95
N LEU A 45 7.63 -4.28 -10.98
CA LEU A 45 7.20 -5.04 -9.81
C LEU A 45 8.35 -5.80 -9.17
N ALA A 46 9.12 -6.56 -9.95
CA ALA A 46 10.29 -7.28 -9.45
C ALA A 46 11.36 -6.33 -8.86
N ALA A 47 11.53 -5.13 -9.41
CA ALA A 47 12.44 -4.12 -8.88
C ALA A 47 11.92 -3.52 -7.56
N GLN A 48 10.62 -3.27 -7.44
CA GLN A 48 9.99 -2.79 -6.22
C GLN A 48 10.04 -3.82 -5.11
N GLU A 49 9.72 -5.09 -5.40
CA GLU A 49 9.84 -6.20 -4.44
C GLU A 49 11.27 -6.31 -3.90
N LYS A 50 12.28 -6.20 -4.77
CA LYS A 50 13.69 -6.16 -4.33
C LYS A 50 13.99 -4.96 -3.43
N LYS A 51 13.44 -3.78 -3.71
CA LYS A 51 13.58 -2.60 -2.83
C LYS A 51 12.92 -2.84 -1.48
N ILE A 52 11.71 -3.40 -1.45
CA ILE A 52 11.00 -3.74 -0.20
C ILE A 52 11.80 -4.75 0.61
N VAL A 53 12.32 -5.81 0.00
CA VAL A 53 13.17 -6.79 0.69
C VAL A 53 14.45 -6.14 1.21
N ARG A 54 15.11 -5.26 0.43
CA ARG A 54 16.30 -4.52 0.89
C ARG A 54 15.98 -3.62 2.08
N LEU A 55 14.88 -2.85 2.03
CA LEU A 55 14.43 -2.00 3.13
C LEU A 55 14.00 -2.82 4.36
N GLY A 56 13.42 -4.01 4.16
CA GLY A 56 13.08 -4.93 5.23
C GLY A 56 14.30 -5.65 5.83
N LYS A 57 15.35 -5.89 5.04
CA LYS A 57 16.63 -6.44 5.51
C LYS A 57 17.51 -5.37 6.17
N SER A 58 17.48 -4.14 5.68
CA SER A 58 18.04 -2.98 6.37
C SER A 58 17.12 -2.63 7.53
N LYS A 59 17.27 -3.36 8.64
CA LYS A 59 16.97 -2.81 9.96
C LYS A 59 17.51 -1.37 9.97
N PRO A 60 16.75 -0.35 10.39
CA PRO A 60 17.23 1.01 10.33
C PRO A 60 18.50 1.09 11.18
N SER A 61 19.66 1.23 10.53
CA SER A 61 20.76 1.90 11.20
C SER A 61 20.27 3.31 11.44
N SER A 62 20.21 3.66 12.72
CA SER A 62 20.28 5.02 13.24
C SER A 62 20.56 6.06 12.16
N VAL A 63 19.53 6.82 11.82
CA VAL A 63 19.76 8.22 11.47
C VAL A 63 20.15 8.87 12.79
N ASP A 64 21.44 8.87 13.08
CA ASP A 64 22.02 9.93 13.89
C ASP A 64 22.06 11.16 13.00
N GLU A 65 21.14 12.10 13.22
CA GLU A 65 21.48 13.51 13.17
C GLU A 65 20.46 14.36 13.93
N ALA A 66 21.02 15.30 14.68
CA ALA A 66 20.41 16.39 15.44
C ALA A 66 19.76 16.04 16.79
N SER A 67 20.62 16.05 17.82
CA SER A 67 20.39 16.69 19.12
C SER A 67 19.01 17.32 19.33
N ASN A 68 18.15 16.63 20.09
CA ASN A 68 17.19 17.29 20.96
C ASN A 68 17.03 16.43 22.21
N GLU A 69 17.36 17.01 23.36
CA GLU A 69 16.99 16.50 24.68
C GLU A 69 15.48 16.36 24.77
N SER A 70 14.95 15.24 24.28
CA SER A 70 13.58 14.82 24.55
C SER A 70 13.64 13.73 25.60
N PRO A 71 13.00 13.90 26.78
CA PRO A 71 13.10 12.95 27.87
C PRO A 71 12.62 11.59 27.36
N LYS A 72 13.53 10.60 27.40
CA LYS A 72 13.34 9.20 27.01
C LYS A 72 11.89 8.77 27.28
N LEU A 73 11.07 8.73 26.22
CA LEU A 73 9.63 8.55 26.35
C LEU A 73 9.32 7.21 26.99
N ARG A 74 9.01 7.23 28.29
CA ARG A 74 8.81 6.02 29.05
C ARG A 74 7.38 5.52 28.91
N PHE A 75 7.23 4.35 28.30
CA PHE A 75 5.96 3.64 28.27
C PHE A 75 5.71 2.89 29.57
N ARG A 76 4.50 3.03 30.10
CA ARG A 76 3.97 2.25 31.23
C ARG A 76 2.60 1.70 30.80
N ALA A 77 2.44 0.38 30.80
CA ALA A 77 1.19 -0.29 30.41
C ALA A 77 -0.03 0.22 31.19
N ALA A 78 0.09 0.26 32.52
CA ALA A 78 -0.96 0.79 33.40
C ALA A 78 -1.32 2.25 33.09
N GLY A 79 -0.31 3.09 32.80
CA GLY A 79 -0.51 4.51 32.46
C GLY A 79 -1.14 4.73 31.08
N PHE A 80 -1.01 3.76 30.18
CA PHE A 80 -1.65 3.80 28.87
C PHE A 80 -3.14 3.41 28.97
N ALA A 81 -3.45 2.38 29.76
CA ALA A 81 -4.84 2.00 30.04
C ALA A 81 -5.61 3.13 30.74
N THR A 82 -4.98 3.84 31.69
CA THR A 82 -5.62 5.01 32.33
C THR A 82 -5.79 6.18 31.38
N LEU A 83 -4.83 6.43 30.49
CA LEU A 83 -4.95 7.46 29.45
C LEU A 83 -6.15 7.19 28.53
N ARG A 84 -6.31 5.96 28.04
CA ARG A 84 -7.45 5.59 27.21
C ARG A 84 -8.78 5.82 27.91
N LYS A 85 -8.89 5.37 29.17
CA LYS A 85 -10.08 5.60 30.00
C LYS A 85 -10.36 7.09 30.23
N LYS A 86 -9.32 7.90 30.47
CA LYS A 86 -9.44 9.36 30.67
C LYS A 86 -9.99 10.06 29.43
N LEU A 87 -9.51 9.64 28.25
CA LEU A 87 -9.97 10.14 26.95
C LEU A 87 -11.34 9.59 26.55
N GLY A 88 -11.88 8.60 27.26
CA GLY A 88 -13.20 8.02 26.96
C GLY A 88 -13.22 7.19 25.68
N LEU A 89 -12.07 6.74 25.19
CA LEU A 89 -11.94 6.01 23.93
C LEU A 89 -12.11 4.51 24.13
N SER A 90 -12.79 3.85 23.19
CA SER A 90 -12.71 2.39 23.08
C SER A 90 -11.29 1.99 22.68
N ALA A 91 -10.92 0.72 22.90
CA ALA A 91 -9.62 0.23 22.45
C ALA A 91 -9.53 0.19 20.91
N ALA A 92 -10.66 0.16 20.20
CA ALA A 92 -10.71 0.21 18.75
C ALA A 92 -10.43 1.63 18.25
N ASP A 93 -11.04 2.63 18.89
CA ASP A 93 -10.88 4.05 18.53
C ASP A 93 -9.47 4.53 18.86
N MET A 94 -8.93 4.11 20.01
CA MET A 94 -7.52 4.34 20.33
C MET A 94 -6.60 3.66 19.30
N GLY A 95 -6.98 2.49 18.79
CA GLY A 95 -6.29 1.81 17.70
C GLY A 95 -6.30 2.62 16.41
N LYS A 96 -7.47 3.16 16.02
CA LYS A 96 -7.62 4.03 14.83
C LYS A 96 -6.70 5.26 14.92
N ILE A 97 -6.73 5.98 16.04
CA ILE A 97 -5.91 7.19 16.25
C ILE A 97 -4.40 6.88 16.20
N LEU A 98 -3.99 5.73 16.74
CA LEU A 98 -2.58 5.31 16.74
C LEU A 98 -2.15 4.56 15.47
N ASN A 99 -3.09 4.29 14.55
CA ASN A 99 -2.97 3.44 13.38
C ASN A 99 -2.41 2.03 13.73
N VAL A 100 -3.05 1.38 14.70
CA VAL A 100 -2.76 -0.01 15.13
C VAL A 100 -4.06 -0.78 15.33
N SER A 101 -3.98 -2.11 15.33
CA SER A 101 -5.16 -2.94 15.60
C SER A 101 -5.59 -2.85 17.06
N LEU A 102 -6.89 -3.06 17.29
CA LEU A 102 -7.50 -3.23 18.62
C LEU A 102 -6.69 -4.20 19.50
N GLN A 103 -6.23 -5.30 18.91
CA GLN A 103 -5.50 -6.35 19.62
C GLN A 103 -4.14 -5.86 20.11
N THR A 104 -3.44 -5.03 19.32
CA THR A 104 -2.17 -4.41 19.72
C THR A 104 -2.36 -3.49 20.93
N VAL A 105 -3.44 -2.70 20.97
CA VAL A 105 -3.78 -1.85 22.13
C VAL A 105 -3.95 -2.71 23.38
N TYR A 106 -4.69 -3.81 23.31
CA TYR A 106 -4.84 -4.73 24.44
C TYR A 106 -3.52 -5.38 24.88
N HIS A 107 -2.67 -5.80 23.94
CA HIS A 107 -1.36 -6.36 24.27
C HIS A 107 -0.45 -5.34 24.98
N TRP A 108 -0.54 -4.06 24.64
CA TRP A 108 0.18 -2.99 25.32
C TRP A 108 -0.37 -2.69 26.70
N GLU A 109 -1.71 -2.68 26.85
CA GLU A 109 -2.36 -2.50 28.17
C GLU A 109 -2.05 -3.65 29.13
N LYS A 110 -1.99 -4.88 28.62
CA LYS A 110 -1.60 -6.07 29.37
C LYS A 110 -0.09 -6.19 29.59
N GLY A 111 0.71 -5.36 28.92
CA GLY A 111 2.18 -5.41 28.99
C GLY A 111 2.82 -6.60 28.28
N THR A 112 2.06 -7.35 27.48
CA THR A 112 2.54 -8.50 26.71
C THR A 112 3.55 -8.09 25.63
N THR A 113 3.35 -6.93 25.01
CA THR A 113 4.27 -6.36 24.03
C THR A 113 4.54 -4.90 24.32
N LYS A 114 5.68 -4.38 23.85
CA LYS A 114 6.07 -2.97 24.01
C LYS A 114 5.94 -2.24 22.67
N PRO A 115 5.38 -1.01 22.66
CA PRO A 115 5.33 -0.17 21.47
C PRO A 115 6.74 0.18 20.97
N ARG A 116 6.90 0.24 19.64
CA ARG A 116 8.12 0.68 18.96
C ARG A 116 8.29 2.20 19.10
N ALA A 117 9.49 2.72 18.82
CA ALA A 117 9.81 4.15 18.94
C ALA A 117 8.80 5.07 18.22
N SER A 118 8.48 4.77 16.96
CA SER A 118 7.48 5.52 16.19
C SER A 118 6.06 5.47 16.79
N GLN A 119 5.72 4.40 17.50
CA GLN A 119 4.44 4.26 18.21
C GLN A 119 4.46 5.02 19.54
N LEU A 120 5.62 5.14 20.19
CA LEU A 120 5.77 5.94 21.41
C LEU A 120 5.59 7.43 21.16
N GLU A 121 6.08 7.93 20.02
CA GLU A 121 5.89 9.32 19.58
C GLU A 121 4.40 9.62 19.40
N ARG A 122 3.68 8.76 18.66
CA ARG A 122 2.21 8.88 18.50
C ARG A 122 1.47 8.82 19.82
N ILE A 123 1.86 7.91 20.73
CA ILE A 123 1.26 7.84 22.08
C ILE A 123 1.50 9.13 22.87
N ALA A 124 2.65 9.79 22.68
CA ALA A 124 2.95 11.04 23.35
C ALA A 124 2.17 12.22 22.79
N GLU A 125 1.95 12.25 21.47
CA GLU A 125 1.02 13.19 20.84
C GLU A 125 -0.39 13.00 21.41
N VAL A 126 -0.89 11.75 21.45
CA VAL A 126 -2.20 11.44 22.05
C VAL A 126 -2.26 11.80 23.53
N ARG A 127 -1.17 11.69 24.29
CA ARG A 127 -1.13 12.12 25.70
C ARG A 127 -1.27 13.64 25.85
N LYS A 128 -0.85 14.42 24.86
CA LYS A 128 -1.04 15.89 24.84
C LYS A 128 -2.47 16.27 24.43
N LEU A 129 -3.20 15.37 23.76
CA LEU A 129 -4.60 15.58 23.42
C LEU A 129 -5.49 15.50 24.67
N GLY A 130 -6.41 16.45 24.79
CA GLY A 130 -7.55 16.34 25.71
C GLY A 130 -8.66 15.47 25.12
N ARG A 131 -9.69 15.18 25.92
CA ARG A 131 -10.88 14.40 25.49
C ARG A 131 -11.51 14.95 24.20
N ARG A 132 -11.59 16.28 24.09
CA ARG A 132 -12.12 16.97 22.90
C ARG A 132 -11.23 16.77 21.66
N GLY A 133 -9.92 16.99 21.80
CA GLY A 133 -8.98 16.79 20.68
C GLY A 133 -8.86 15.32 20.24
N ALA A 134 -9.07 14.37 21.15
CA ALA A 134 -9.15 12.96 20.81
C ALA A 134 -10.42 12.62 20.00
N ALA A 135 -11.56 13.24 20.32
CA ALA A 135 -12.80 13.06 19.55
C ALA A 135 -12.71 13.72 18.17
N GLU A 136 -12.14 14.91 18.07
CA GLU A 136 -11.89 15.60 16.78
C GLU A 136 -10.96 14.77 15.89
N ARG A 137 -9.86 14.24 16.44
CA ARG A 137 -8.97 13.31 15.71
C ARG A 137 -9.67 12.03 15.28
N LEU A 138 -10.58 11.50 16.09
CA LEU A 138 -11.34 10.32 15.70
C LEU A 138 -12.29 10.64 14.54
N ALA A 139 -12.93 11.81 14.56
CA ALA A 139 -13.83 12.28 13.49
C ALA A 139 -13.10 12.62 12.18
N GLU A 140 -11.82 13.00 12.22
CA GLU A 140 -10.99 13.16 11.01
C GLU A 140 -10.61 11.82 10.36
N ILE A 141 -10.62 10.72 11.14
CA ILE A 141 -10.15 9.40 10.72
C ILE A 141 -11.32 8.48 10.32
N GLU A 142 -12.52 8.73 10.82
CA GLU A 142 -13.77 8.09 10.36
C GLU A 142 -14.26 8.67 9.02
#